data_AF-A0A7C2QGT5-F1
#
_entry.id   AF-A0A7C2QGT5-F1
#
_cell.length_a   1.000
_cell.length_b   1.000
_cell.length_c   1.000
_cell.angle_alpha   90.00
_cell.angle_beta   90.00
_cell.angle_gamma   90.00
#
_symmetry.space_group_name_H-M   'P 1'
#
loop_
_entity.id
_entity.type
_entity.pdbx_description
1 polymer ?
#
loop_
_entity_poly.entity_id
_entity_poly.type
_entity_poly.pdbx_seq_one_letter_code
_entity_poly.pdbx_strand_id
1 'polypeptide(L)'
;MLLVVRRVKLDVELEVRAPLNPTEDGEKVVRSILSIFKVKVDTVQDEVIVCSGNINSLEKLKRMIRQRKIRSAAKAVMRSGIKGNVVEFYLHKQAAYAGKVSFSNAEGESPLGPYQGYNKDGRSE
;
A
#
# COMPACT_ATOMS: atom_id res chain seq x y z
N MET A 1 5.08 1.53 1.17
CA MET A 1 5.18 0.22 0.49
C MET A 1 4.64 0.38 -0.91
N LEU A 2 5.41 -0.03 -1.93
CA LEU A 2 5.00 0.03 -3.33
C LEU A 2 4.22 -1.25 -3.69
N LEU A 3 3.11 -1.06 -4.39
CA LEU A 3 2.35 -2.12 -5.03
C LEU A 3 2.39 -1.94 -6.54
N VAL A 4 2.77 -3.01 -7.23
CA VAL A 4 2.76 -3.10 -8.69
C VAL A 4 1.86 -4.26 -9.07
N VAL A 5 0.89 -4.01 -9.93
CA VAL A 5 -0.01 -5.04 -10.47
C VAL A 5 0.09 -5.00 -11.99
N ARG A 6 0.53 -6.09 -12.60
CA ARG A 6 0.66 -6.22 -14.05
C ARG A 6 -0.42 -7.14 -14.59
N ARG A 7 -1.05 -6.73 -15.70
CA ARG A 7 -1.92 -7.61 -16.47
C ARG A 7 -1.09 -8.36 -17.52
N VAL A 8 -1.21 -9.69 -17.54
CA VAL A 8 -0.49 -10.56 -18.48
C VAL A 8 -1.50 -11.39 -19.23
N LYS A 9 -1.89 -11.00 -20.46
CA LYS A 9 -2.95 -11.63 -21.30
C LYS A 9 -4.23 -12.01 -20.53
N LEU A 10 -4.24 -13.19 -19.89
CA LEU A 10 -5.36 -13.78 -19.13
C LEU A 10 -5.16 -13.80 -17.60
N ASP A 11 -3.97 -13.46 -17.11
CA ASP A 11 -3.59 -13.48 -15.70
C ASP A 11 -3.21 -12.09 -15.15
N VAL A 12 -3.06 -12.03 -13.83
CA VAL A 12 -2.61 -10.86 -13.09
C VAL A 12 -1.41 -11.24 -12.24
N GLU A 13 -0.33 -10.51 -12.41
CA GLU A 13 0.86 -10.59 -11.57
C GLU A 13 0.84 -9.45 -10.56
N LEU A 14 1.04 -9.81 -9.31
CA LEU A 14 1.20 -8.91 -8.18
C LEU A 14 2.68 -8.91 -7.78
N GLU A 15 3.20 -7.73 -7.54
CA GLU A 15 4.50 -7.48 -6.94
C GLU A 15 4.35 -6.42 -5.83
N VAL A 16 4.83 -6.75 -4.63
CA VAL A 16 4.86 -5.85 -3.46
C VAL A 16 6.31 -5.61 -3.12
N ARG A 17 6.71 -4.35 -2.96
CA ARG A 17 8.05 -3.98 -2.46
C ARG A 17 7.94 -3.07 -1.24
N ALA A 18 8.63 -3.44 -0.18
CA ALA A 18 8.69 -2.66 1.05
C ALA A 18 10.15 -2.51 1.49
N PRO A 19 10.76 -1.32 1.30
CA PRO A 19 12.07 -1.02 1.87
C PRO A 19 12.08 -1.24 3.37
N LEU A 20 13.18 -1.80 3.88
CA LEU A 20 13.43 -2.04 5.29
C LEU A 20 14.45 -1.01 5.79
N ASN A 21 13.98 -0.03 6.57
CA ASN A 21 14.88 0.95 7.18
C ASN A 21 15.72 0.29 8.30
N PRO A 22 16.91 0.81 8.64
CA PRO A 22 17.76 0.22 9.68
C PRO A 22 17.11 0.08 11.07
N THR A 23 16.13 0.95 11.37
CA THR A 23 15.38 0.93 12.65
C THR A 23 14.15 0.04 12.62
N GLU A 24 13.82 -0.55 11.47
CA GLU A 24 12.65 -1.39 11.28
C GLU A 24 12.96 -2.86 11.50
N ASP A 25 11.93 -3.58 11.93
CA ASP A 25 11.97 -5.01 12.14
C ASP A 25 11.35 -5.70 10.91
N GLY A 26 12.14 -6.55 10.25
CA GLY A 26 11.73 -7.28 9.05
C GLY A 26 10.46 -8.11 9.25
N GLU A 27 10.28 -8.74 10.42
CA GLU A 27 9.09 -9.52 10.72
C GLU A 27 7.85 -8.64 10.83
N LYS A 28 7.98 -7.42 11.37
CA LYS A 28 6.87 -6.45 11.42
C LYS A 28 6.50 -5.95 10.03
N VAL A 29 7.47 -5.76 9.14
CA VAL A 29 7.21 -5.39 7.74
C VAL A 29 6.50 -6.54 7.01
N VAL A 30 6.97 -7.77 7.18
CA VAL A 30 6.30 -8.97 6.66
C VAL A 30 4.86 -9.06 7.18
N ARG A 31 4.64 -8.89 8.49
CA ARG A 31 3.30 -8.89 9.09
C ARG A 31 2.41 -7.83 8.45
N SER A 32 2.95 -6.65 8.15
CA SER A 32 2.24 -5.57 7.47
C SER A 32 1.78 -5.99 6.08
N ILE A 33 2.63 -6.65 5.29
CA ILE A 33 2.28 -7.16 3.96
C ILE A 33 1.18 -8.23 4.06
N LEU A 34 1.37 -9.23 4.93
CA LEU A 34 0.41 -10.33 5.13
C LEU A 34 -0.92 -9.87 5.73
N SER A 35 -0.94 -8.71 6.39
CA SER A 35 -2.18 -8.07 6.83
C SER A 35 -3.06 -7.62 5.67
N ILE A 36 -2.50 -7.35 4.48
CA ILE A 36 -3.21 -6.81 3.32
C ILE A 36 -3.36 -7.86 2.21
N PHE A 37 -2.37 -8.73 2.04
CA PHE A 37 -2.28 -9.66 0.92
C PHE A 37 -2.26 -11.12 1.40
N LYS A 38 -2.86 -12.02 0.61
CA LYS A 38 -2.83 -13.47 0.87
C LYS A 38 -1.72 -14.11 0.04
N VAL A 39 -0.49 -13.97 0.51
CA VAL A 39 0.75 -14.27 -0.24
C VAL A 39 1.77 -14.97 0.64
N LYS A 40 2.80 -15.57 0.02
CA LYS A 40 4.03 -16.00 0.71
C LYS A 40 5.11 -14.96 0.44
N VAL A 41 6.04 -14.78 1.36
CA VAL A 41 7.16 -13.83 1.19
C VAL A 41 8.29 -14.53 0.45
N ASP A 42 8.86 -13.86 -0.55
CA ASP A 42 9.93 -14.41 -1.38
C ASP A 42 11.32 -13.99 -0.90
N THR A 43 11.48 -12.74 -0.48
CA THR A 43 12.78 -12.19 -0.06
C THR A 43 12.62 -11.21 1.11
N VAL A 44 13.53 -11.30 2.07
CA VAL A 44 13.68 -10.37 3.20
C VAL A 44 15.16 -10.05 3.36
N GLN A 45 15.57 -8.87 2.89
CA GLN A 45 16.93 -8.32 3.01
C GLN A 45 16.81 -6.81 3.34
N ASP A 46 17.45 -5.94 2.57
CA ASP A 46 17.29 -4.47 2.63
C ASP A 46 15.88 -4.02 2.19
N GLU A 47 15.15 -4.91 1.51
CA GLU A 47 13.72 -4.77 1.25
C GLU A 47 13.01 -6.12 1.38
N VAL A 48 11.69 -6.06 1.60
CA VAL A 48 10.80 -7.20 1.51
C VAL A 48 10.13 -7.18 0.14
N ILE A 49 10.33 -8.25 -0.63
CA ILE A 49 9.72 -8.44 -1.96
C ILE A 49 8.77 -9.63 -1.89
N VAL A 50 7.58 -9.43 -2.47
CA VAL A 50 6.56 -10.47 -2.64
C VAL A 50 5.98 -10.45 -4.04
N CYS A 51 5.99 -11.59 -4.70
CA CYS A 51 5.45 -11.81 -6.03
C CYS A 51 4.34 -12.86 -6.01
N SER A 52 3.29 -12.66 -6.82
CA SER A 52 2.22 -13.64 -6.96
C SER A 52 1.50 -13.52 -8.29
N GLY A 53 1.43 -14.62 -9.05
CA GLY A 53 0.57 -14.72 -10.25
C GLY A 53 -0.89 -15.08 -9.94
N ASN A 54 -1.28 -15.14 -8.65
CA ASN A 54 -2.62 -15.55 -8.26
C ASN A 54 -3.48 -14.32 -7.92
N ILE A 55 -4.58 -14.14 -8.64
CA ILE A 55 -5.53 -13.05 -8.39
C ILE A 55 -6.11 -13.06 -6.96
N ASN A 56 -6.18 -14.23 -6.33
CA ASN A 56 -6.70 -14.38 -4.96
C ASN A 56 -5.82 -13.67 -3.91
N SER A 57 -4.57 -13.37 -4.26
CA SER A 57 -3.65 -12.58 -3.43
C SER A 57 -4.17 -11.17 -3.13
N LEU A 58 -5.05 -10.63 -4.00
CA LEU A 58 -5.68 -9.31 -3.87
C LEU A 58 -7.06 -9.35 -3.16
N GLU A 59 -7.62 -10.52 -2.82
CA GLU A 59 -8.96 -10.62 -2.23
C GLU A 59 -9.09 -9.86 -0.91
N LYS A 60 -8.06 -9.95 -0.06
CA LYS A 60 -8.05 -9.29 1.25
C LYS A 60 -8.01 -7.76 1.10
N LEU A 61 -7.15 -7.23 0.23
CA LEU A 61 -7.15 -5.81 -0.16
C LEU A 61 -8.53 -5.36 -0.67
N LYS A 62 -9.12 -6.12 -1.60
CA LYS A 62 -10.45 -5.82 -2.18
C LYS A 62 -11.54 -5.76 -1.11
N ARG A 63 -11.53 -6.68 -0.14
CA ARG A 63 -12.46 -6.71 0.99
C ARG A 63 -12.27 -5.49 1.89
N MET A 64 -11.03 -5.15 2.23
CA MET A 64 -10.71 -4.01 3.11
C MET A 64 -11.12 -2.67 2.50
N ILE A 65 -10.89 -2.47 1.19
CA ILE A 65 -11.34 -1.27 0.45
C ILE A 65 -12.86 -1.12 0.54
N ARG A 66 -13.61 -2.23 0.44
CA ARG A 66 -15.08 -2.22 0.53
C ARG A 66 -15.57 -1.90 1.95
N GLN A 67 -15.03 -2.60 2.95
CA GLN A 67 -15.42 -2.43 4.36
C GLN A 67 -15.19 -1.00 4.85
N ARG A 68 -14.09 -0.37 4.40
CA ARG A 68 -13.73 1.01 4.76
C ARG A 68 -14.45 2.08 3.94
N LYS A 69 -15.27 1.70 2.96
CA LYS A 69 -15.95 2.63 2.02
C LYS A 69 -14.99 3.56 1.26
N ILE A 70 -13.73 3.16 1.07
CA ILE A 70 -12.69 3.96 0.36
C ILE A 70 -12.58 3.62 -1.14
N ARG A 71 -13.66 3.09 -1.74
CA ARG A 71 -13.66 2.63 -3.14
C ARG A 71 -13.35 3.75 -4.13
N SER A 72 -13.86 4.96 -3.91
CA SER A 72 -13.63 6.10 -4.80
C SER A 72 -12.17 6.53 -4.79
N ALA A 73 -11.56 6.64 -3.61
CA ALA A 73 -10.13 6.93 -3.47
C ALA A 73 -9.26 5.84 -4.12
N ALA A 74 -9.58 4.56 -3.88
CA ALA A 74 -8.88 3.45 -4.50
C ALA A 74 -8.94 3.49 -6.03
N LYS A 75 -10.10 3.79 -6.61
CA LYS A 75 -10.25 3.97 -8.06
C LYS A 75 -9.41 5.12 -8.59
N ALA A 76 -9.40 6.27 -7.90
CA ALA A 76 -8.62 7.43 -8.31
C ALA A 76 -7.12 7.10 -8.35
N VAL A 77 -6.60 6.53 -7.26
CA VAL A 77 -5.19 6.16 -7.13
C VAL A 77 -4.78 5.07 -8.13
N MET A 78 -5.59 4.02 -8.29
CA MET A 78 -5.32 2.97 -9.27
C MET A 78 -5.31 3.52 -10.70
N ARG A 79 -6.21 4.46 -11.03
CA ARG A 79 -6.27 5.09 -12.36
C ARG A 79 -5.07 5.98 -12.62
N SER A 80 -4.65 6.79 -11.65
CA SER A 80 -3.45 7.63 -11.79
C SER A 80 -2.17 6.80 -11.91
N GLY A 81 -2.19 5.57 -11.39
CA GLY A 81 -1.07 4.63 -11.44
C GLY A 81 -0.98 3.78 -12.71
N ILE A 82 -1.90 3.92 -13.68
CA ILE A 82 -1.88 3.11 -14.90
C ILE A 82 -0.70 3.53 -15.79
N LYS A 83 0.15 2.58 -16.13
CA LYS A 83 1.24 2.69 -17.09
C LYS A 83 1.20 1.49 -18.03
N GLY A 84 0.55 1.64 -19.18
CA GLY A 84 0.33 0.53 -20.11
C GLY A 84 -0.50 -0.59 -19.49
N ASN A 85 0.10 -1.78 -19.34
CA ASN A 85 -0.52 -2.94 -18.69
C ASN A 85 -0.22 -3.05 -17.18
N VAL A 86 0.43 -2.03 -16.60
CA VAL A 86 0.82 -1.99 -15.19
C VAL A 86 -0.01 -0.97 -14.43
N VAL A 87 -0.34 -1.28 -13.17
CA VAL A 87 -0.94 -0.36 -12.21
C VAL A 87 0.00 -0.28 -11.01
N GLU A 88 0.54 0.92 -10.75
CA GLU A 88 1.45 1.18 -9.64
C GLU A 88 0.83 2.13 -8.63
N PHE A 89 0.87 1.78 -7.35
CA PHE A 89 0.46 2.70 -6.29
C PHE A 89 1.11 2.35 -4.96
N TYR A 90 1.03 3.27 -3.99
CA TYR A 90 1.66 3.08 -2.69
C TYR A 90 0.62 2.90 -1.58
N LEU A 91 0.96 2.03 -0.63
CA LEU A 91 0.24 1.83 0.61
C LEU A 91 1.10 2.25 1.80
N HIS A 92 0.44 2.85 2.79
CA HIS A 92 1.04 3.24 4.06
C HIS A 92 1.40 2.00 4.88
N LYS A 93 2.68 1.87 5.26
CA LYS A 93 3.25 0.65 5.86
C LYS A 93 2.75 0.45 7.30
N GLN A 94 2.74 1.50 8.11
CA GLN A 94 2.26 1.42 9.50
C GLN A 94 0.74 1.21 9.60
N ALA A 95 -0.03 1.83 8.69
CA ALA A 95 -1.45 1.53 8.59
C ALA A 95 -1.68 0.05 8.29
N ALA A 96 -0.89 -0.53 7.38
CA ALA A 96 -0.94 -1.96 7.06
C ALA A 96 -0.60 -2.81 8.30
N TYR A 97 0.45 -2.48 9.06
CA TYR A 97 0.74 -3.19 10.33
C TYR A 97 -0.49 -3.25 11.27
N ALA A 98 -1.25 -2.16 11.35
CA ALA A 98 -2.50 -2.08 12.12
C ALA A 98 -3.73 -2.73 11.44
N GLY A 99 -3.55 -3.48 10.34
CA GLY A 99 -4.63 -4.10 9.58
C GLY A 99 -5.51 -3.09 8.84
N LYS A 100 -4.95 -1.95 8.42
CA LYS A 100 -5.66 -0.85 7.76
C LYS A 100 -5.11 -0.61 6.35
N VAL A 101 -5.99 -0.43 5.37
CA VAL A 101 -5.60 0.07 4.04
C VAL A 101 -5.67 1.59 4.06
N SER A 102 -4.54 2.23 3.71
CA SER A 102 -4.42 3.65 3.41
C SER A 102 -3.47 3.82 2.24
N PHE A 103 -3.86 4.65 1.27
CA PHE A 103 -3.00 5.02 0.13
C PHE A 103 -2.00 6.08 0.57
N SER A 104 -0.82 6.10 -0.05
CA SER A 104 0.24 7.08 0.21
C SER A 104 0.94 7.49 -1.09
N ASN A 105 1.94 8.36 -1.00
CA ASN A 105 2.83 8.72 -2.10
C ASN A 105 4.11 7.87 -2.09
N ALA A 106 4.94 8.03 -3.13
CA ALA A 106 6.18 7.28 -3.34
C ALA A 106 7.25 7.51 -2.27
N GLU A 107 7.31 8.74 -1.74
CA GLU A 107 8.25 9.14 -0.69
C GLU A 107 7.97 8.47 0.67
N GLY A 108 6.93 7.62 0.76
CA GLY A 108 6.57 6.99 2.02
C GLY A 108 6.20 8.01 3.08
N GLU A 109 6.06 7.54 4.32
CA GLU A 109 5.52 8.30 5.44
C GLU A 109 6.47 9.44 5.82
N SER A 110 6.30 10.62 5.23
CA SER A 110 6.66 11.82 5.99
C SER A 110 5.91 11.72 7.31
N PRO A 111 6.58 11.81 8.48
CA PRO A 111 5.86 12.07 9.71
C PRO A 111 5.03 13.29 9.38
N LEU A 112 3.71 13.20 9.53
CA LEU A 112 2.84 14.35 9.32
C LEU A 112 3.49 15.50 10.09
N GLY A 113 4.06 16.45 9.35
CA GLY A 113 4.46 17.72 9.93
C GLY A 113 3.24 18.26 10.69
N PRO A 114 3.46 19.00 11.79
CA PRO A 114 2.41 19.33 12.74
C PRO A 114 1.15 19.76 11.98
N TYR A 115 0.02 19.12 12.30
CA TYR A 115 -1.27 19.43 11.69
C TYR A 115 -1.54 20.93 11.83
N GLN A 116 -1.25 21.70 10.78
CA GLN A 116 -1.61 23.10 10.70
C GLN A 116 -3.05 23.12 10.21
N GLY A 117 -3.97 22.99 11.17
CA GLY A 117 -5.38 23.26 10.94
C GLY A 117 -5.51 24.71 10.47
N TYR A 118 -5.69 24.92 9.18
CA TYR A 118 -6.24 26.18 8.70
C TYR A 118 -7.74 26.17 9.03
N ASN A 119 -8.09 26.76 10.18
CA ASN A 119 -9.43 27.29 10.37
C ASN A 119 -9.63 28.39 9.31
N LYS A 120 -10.77 28.34 8.62
CA LYS A 120 -11.13 29.36 7.62
C LYS A 120 -11.49 30.72 8.21
N ASP A 121 -11.37 30.88 9.52
CA ASP A 121 -11.67 32.12 10.22
C ASP A 121 -10.41 32.55 10.98
N GLY A 122 -9.63 33.44 10.38
CA GLY A 122 -8.34 33.93 10.89
C GLY A 122 -8.48 34.79 12.15
N ARG A 123 -8.77 34.16 13.30
CA ARG A 123 -8.60 34.75 14.63
C ARG A 123 -8.05 33.73 15.60
N SER A 124 -6.90 34.06 16.17
CA SER A 124 -6.24 33.37 17.28
C SER A 124 -6.83 33.85 18.61
N GLU A 125 -7.09 32.90 19.52
CA GLU A 125 -7.03 33.14 20.98
C GLU A 125 -5.66 32.69 21.48
#